data_AF-A0A932JIB3-F1
#
_entry.id   AF-A0A932JIB3-F1
#
_cell.length_a   1.000
_cell.length_b   1.000
_cell.length_c   1.000
_cell.angle_alpha   90.00
_cell.angle_beta   90.00
_cell.angle_gamma   90.00
#
_symmetry.space_group_name_H-M   'P 1'
#
loop_
_entity.id
_entity.type
_entity.pdbx_description
1 polymer ?
#
loop_
_entity_poly.entity_id
_entity_poly.type
_entity_poly.pdbx_seq_one_letter_code
_entity_poly.pdbx_strand_id
1 'polypeptide(L)'
;MKKFFKYLLIVLGVIVLVLGGFAIYINSSGLPTYDTPKIDLKVEVTPQRVERGRKIANMLCRNCHQNPVTKQLTGNLMVDLPKEFGEIHSRNITQHPTKGIGSWTDGEIAYLLRTGIRRNGKYSPPYMIKLPHVPDEDIYSIIAFLRSDDPTVQAADVDNIEQQESFLTKVLSRVAFGPFEFPTKKIQIPDSNNKYAYGKYLSNDLLGCYACHSADFKKLDDHVPENSGGYFGGGNAMLDYNQRTIYTPNLTPDKETGIGNWTEEDFVRTMRTGFTPHGKPLRYPMLTEADLTDGDLRALYAFIKTVPAINNKVPTSVLFDETSDKTQGQKIFHKYSCQSCHGESGSGFANLTQADTKYPTNDILKDVIQHPKNYLGESTKMLTWAGVIKEEEFEPLCNYIRELGKKHNKQ
;
A
#
# COMPACT_ATOMS: atom_id res chain seq x y z
N MET A 1 -9.04 -39.08 -42.20
CA MET A 1 -10.01 -38.35 -41.35
C MET A 1 -10.36 -39.07 -40.04
N LYS A 2 -10.89 -40.30 -40.02
CA LYS A 2 -11.28 -41.00 -38.76
C LYS A 2 -10.16 -41.19 -37.72
N LYS A 3 -8.94 -41.54 -38.15
CA LYS A 3 -7.77 -41.69 -37.24
C LYS A 3 -7.35 -40.35 -36.61
N PHE A 4 -7.37 -39.28 -37.39
CA PHE A 4 -7.05 -37.93 -36.91
C PHE A 4 -8.02 -37.48 -35.80
N PHE A 5 -9.34 -37.63 -36.00
CA PHE A 5 -10.33 -37.32 -34.98
C PHE A 5 -10.19 -38.18 -33.71
N LYS A 6 -9.84 -39.46 -33.85
CA LYS A 6 -9.55 -40.34 -32.70
C LYS A 6 -8.38 -39.81 -31.87
N TYR A 7 -7.26 -39.48 -32.51
CA TYR A 7 -6.10 -38.93 -31.79
C TYR A 7 -6.38 -37.55 -31.18
N LEU A 8 -7.10 -36.69 -31.90
CA LEU A 8 -7.54 -35.39 -31.36
C LEU A 8 -8.37 -35.57 -30.10
N LEU A 9 -9.36 -36.47 -30.09
CA LEU A 9 -10.19 -36.75 -28.91
C LEU A 9 -9.38 -37.34 -27.75
N ILE A 10 -8.41 -38.21 -28.02
CA ILE A 10 -7.51 -38.74 -26.98
C ILE A 10 -6.68 -37.61 -26.38
N VAL A 11 -6.08 -36.75 -27.21
CA VAL A 11 -5.28 -35.60 -26.75
C VAL A 11 -6.14 -34.65 -25.91
N LEU A 12 -7.34 -34.31 -26.38
CA LEU A 12 -8.27 -33.49 -25.62
C LEU A 12 -8.67 -34.14 -24.29
N GLY A 13 -8.94 -35.45 -24.29
CA GLY A 13 -9.24 -36.20 -23.07
C GLY A 13 -8.09 -36.18 -22.06
N VAL A 14 -6.86 -36.36 -22.51
CA VAL A 14 -5.66 -36.26 -21.65
C VAL A 14 -5.49 -34.84 -21.11
N ILE A 15 -5.65 -33.81 -21.95
CA ILE A 15 -5.59 -32.40 -21.50
C ILE A 15 -6.63 -32.14 -20.42
N VAL A 16 -7.88 -32.58 -20.61
CA VAL A 16 -8.95 -32.42 -19.61
C VAL A 16 -8.61 -33.15 -18.31
N LEU A 17 -8.07 -34.37 -18.37
CA LEU A 17 -7.65 -35.11 -17.18
C LEU A 17 -6.49 -34.42 -16.44
N VAL A 18 -5.50 -33.89 -17.17
CA VAL A 18 -4.37 -33.16 -16.58
C VAL A 18 -4.84 -31.85 -15.94
N LEU A 19 -5.68 -31.06 -16.64
CA LEU A 19 -6.23 -29.82 -16.10
C LEU A 19 -7.16 -30.08 -14.92
N GLY A 20 -7.99 -31.13 -14.98
CA GLY A 20 -8.85 -31.55 -13.88
C GLY A 20 -8.03 -32.00 -12.66
N GLY A 21 -7.01 -32.83 -12.87
CA GLY A 21 -6.08 -33.25 -11.81
C GLY A 21 -5.33 -32.08 -11.19
N PHE A 22 -4.85 -31.14 -12.02
CA PHE A 22 -4.22 -29.91 -11.55
C PHE A 22 -5.19 -29.06 -10.72
N ALA A 23 -6.42 -28.86 -11.19
CA ALA A 23 -7.43 -28.10 -10.45
C ALA A 23 -7.77 -28.74 -9.09
N ILE A 24 -7.93 -30.07 -9.04
CA ILE A 24 -8.17 -30.82 -7.79
C ILE A 24 -6.97 -30.66 -6.83
N TYR A 25 -5.75 -30.76 -7.34
CA TYR A 25 -4.54 -30.55 -6.56
C TYR A 25 -4.47 -29.12 -5.99
N ILE A 26 -4.72 -28.10 -6.81
CA ILE A 26 -4.73 -26.70 -6.35
C ILE A 26 -5.80 -26.46 -5.30
N ASN A 27 -7.01 -27.00 -5.50
CA ASN A 27 -8.11 -26.78 -4.56
C ASN A 27 -7.83 -27.44 -3.20
N SER A 28 -7.23 -28.63 -3.20
CA SER A 28 -6.90 -29.37 -1.98
C SER A 28 -5.59 -28.93 -1.31
N SER A 29 -4.69 -28.26 -2.05
CA SER A 29 -3.43 -27.76 -1.50
C SER A 29 -3.55 -26.32 -0.96
N GLY A 30 -2.68 -25.99 -0.01
CA GLY A 30 -2.49 -24.61 0.47
C GLY A 30 -1.59 -23.79 -0.47
N LEU A 31 -1.03 -22.70 0.03
CA LEU A 31 0.05 -21.99 -0.67
C LEU A 31 1.34 -22.83 -0.70
N PRO A 32 2.24 -22.62 -1.68
CA PRO A 32 3.51 -23.33 -1.73
C PRO A 32 4.36 -23.10 -0.49
N THR A 33 5.17 -24.12 -0.18
CA THR A 33 6.10 -24.13 0.95
C THR A 33 7.53 -24.25 0.44
N TYR A 34 8.43 -23.53 1.11
CA TYR A 34 9.84 -23.44 0.78
C TYR A 34 10.68 -23.69 2.04
N ASP A 35 11.94 -24.04 1.83
CA ASP A 35 12.90 -24.17 2.94
C ASP A 35 13.14 -22.81 3.61
N THR A 36 13.30 -22.86 4.93
CA THR A 36 13.58 -21.70 5.77
C THR A 36 14.97 -21.82 6.38
N PRO A 37 16.03 -21.38 5.68
CA PRO A 37 17.38 -21.40 6.23
C PRO A 37 17.44 -20.53 7.50
N LYS A 38 18.23 -20.99 8.47
CA LYS A 38 18.51 -20.20 9.67
C LYS A 38 19.42 -19.04 9.29
N ILE A 39 18.91 -17.82 9.38
CA ILE A 39 19.69 -16.60 9.19
C ILE A 39 20.23 -16.15 10.54
N ASP A 40 21.55 -16.16 10.70
CA ASP A 40 22.20 -15.63 11.91
C ASP A 40 22.25 -14.10 11.86
N LEU A 41 21.19 -13.49 12.38
CA LEU A 41 21.05 -12.04 12.47
C LEU A 41 20.52 -11.70 13.86
N LYS A 42 21.22 -10.79 14.53
CA LYS A 42 20.74 -10.11 15.72
C LYS A 42 20.85 -8.61 15.52
N VAL A 43 19.71 -7.92 15.55
CA VAL A 43 19.67 -6.47 15.34
C VAL A 43 19.83 -5.76 16.67
N GLU A 44 20.74 -4.79 16.71
CA GLU A 44 20.87 -3.86 17.83
C GLU A 44 19.79 -2.77 17.73
N VAL A 45 19.02 -2.60 18.80
CA VAL A 45 17.93 -1.62 18.90
C VAL A 45 18.48 -0.28 19.38
N THR A 46 18.82 0.60 18.44
CA THR A 46 19.28 1.97 18.73
C THR A 46 18.15 2.98 18.49
N PRO A 47 18.14 4.15 19.17
CA PRO A 47 17.13 5.19 18.93
C PRO A 47 17.04 5.62 17.46
N GLN A 48 18.17 5.68 16.75
CA GLN A 48 18.24 6.05 15.33
C GLN A 48 17.55 5.01 14.44
N ARG A 49 17.78 3.72 14.71
CA ARG A 49 17.12 2.62 13.98
C ARG A 49 15.64 2.56 14.29
N VAL A 50 15.25 2.75 15.55
CA VAL A 50 13.83 2.79 15.93
C VAL A 50 13.11 3.92 15.19
N GLU A 51 13.69 5.12 15.16
CA GLU A 51 13.08 6.25 14.47
C GLU A 51 13.00 6.04 12.95
N ARG A 52 14.08 5.55 12.32
CA ARG A 52 14.09 5.23 10.88
C ARG A 52 13.10 4.10 10.56
N GLY A 53 13.05 3.06 11.38
CA GLY A 53 12.14 1.93 11.26
C GLY A 53 10.68 2.34 11.43
N ARG A 54 10.38 3.24 12.36
CA ARG A 54 9.05 3.80 12.57
C ARG A 54 8.56 4.52 11.32
N LYS A 55 9.41 5.34 10.69
CA LYS A 55 9.10 6.02 9.41
C LYS A 55 8.83 5.03 8.28
N ILE A 56 9.69 4.01 8.12
CA ILE A 56 9.50 3.00 7.08
C ILE A 56 8.22 2.18 7.34
N ALA A 57 7.96 1.81 8.59
CA ALA A 57 6.74 1.10 8.97
C ALA A 57 5.48 1.93 8.72
N ASN A 58 5.51 3.24 8.97
CA ASN A 58 4.41 4.16 8.63
C ASN A 58 4.10 4.19 7.12
N MET A 59 5.15 4.20 6.30
CA MET A 59 5.01 4.24 4.83
C MET A 59 4.49 2.90 4.30
N LEU A 60 5.07 1.78 4.74
CA LEU A 60 4.92 0.47 4.09
C LEU A 60 4.04 -0.54 4.85
N CYS A 61 4.11 -0.55 6.18
CA CYS A 61 3.49 -1.61 6.98
C CYS A 61 2.12 -1.22 7.53
N ARG A 62 1.96 0.02 8.01
CA ARG A 62 0.75 0.48 8.70
C ARG A 62 -0.49 0.45 7.83
N ASN A 63 -0.34 0.67 6.53
CA ASN A 63 -1.48 0.67 5.60
C ASN A 63 -2.28 -0.64 5.66
N CYS A 64 -1.61 -1.76 5.90
CA CYS A 64 -2.26 -3.06 6.03
C CYS A 64 -2.35 -3.50 7.49
N HIS A 65 -1.27 -3.38 8.27
CA HIS A 65 -1.17 -4.00 9.59
C HIS A 65 -1.79 -3.18 10.72
N GLN A 66 -2.01 -1.88 10.54
CA GLN A 66 -2.53 -1.05 11.62
C GLN A 66 -4.04 -1.23 11.78
N ASN A 67 -4.45 -1.59 13.00
CA ASN A 67 -5.85 -1.57 13.35
C ASN A 67 -6.34 -0.11 13.42
N PRO A 68 -7.41 0.27 12.70
CA PRO A 68 -7.85 1.65 12.61
C PRO A 68 -8.37 2.20 13.94
N VAL A 69 -8.79 1.35 14.86
CA VAL A 69 -9.33 1.70 16.18
C VAL A 69 -8.20 1.75 17.23
N THR A 70 -7.53 0.62 17.47
CA THR A 70 -6.52 0.51 18.55
C THR A 70 -5.17 1.12 18.19
N LYS A 71 -4.94 1.39 16.90
CA LYS A 71 -3.66 1.85 16.33
C LYS A 71 -2.48 0.88 16.47
N GLN A 72 -2.67 -0.26 17.13
CA GLN A 72 -1.69 -1.34 17.19
C GLN A 72 -1.60 -2.08 15.85
N LEU A 73 -0.46 -2.72 15.59
CA LEU A 73 -0.20 -3.45 14.36
C LEU A 73 -0.75 -4.89 14.41
N THR A 74 -2.05 -5.02 14.72
CA THR A 74 -2.73 -6.31 14.91
C THR A 74 -3.34 -6.90 13.65
N GLY A 75 -3.27 -6.18 12.53
CA GLY A 75 -3.85 -6.58 11.25
C GLY A 75 -5.25 -5.99 11.00
N ASN A 76 -5.68 -6.06 9.75
CA ASN A 76 -6.98 -5.61 9.26
C ASN A 76 -7.35 -6.30 7.95
N LEU A 77 -8.64 -6.26 7.58
CA LEU A 77 -9.14 -6.71 6.27
C LEU A 77 -8.57 -5.84 5.14
N MET A 78 -8.05 -6.47 4.09
CA MET A 78 -7.53 -5.81 2.89
C MET A 78 -8.67 -5.59 1.88
N VAL A 79 -9.48 -4.54 2.09
CA VAL A 79 -10.67 -4.28 1.25
C VAL A 79 -10.37 -3.74 -0.14
N ASP A 80 -9.15 -3.28 -0.38
CA ASP A 80 -8.65 -2.76 -1.65
C ASP A 80 -8.09 -3.88 -2.55
N LEU A 81 -7.94 -5.09 -2.01
CA LEU A 81 -7.56 -6.26 -2.78
C LEU A 81 -8.73 -6.71 -3.67
N PRO A 82 -8.50 -7.03 -4.96
CA PRO A 82 -9.54 -7.58 -5.82
C PRO A 82 -10.10 -8.88 -5.27
N LYS A 83 -11.43 -9.04 -5.29
CA LYS A 83 -12.14 -10.18 -4.69
C LYS A 83 -11.72 -11.53 -5.30
N GLU A 84 -11.19 -11.51 -6.52
CA GLU A 84 -10.64 -12.66 -7.22
C GLU A 84 -9.45 -13.29 -6.47
N PHE A 85 -8.78 -12.55 -5.57
CA PHE A 85 -7.70 -13.08 -4.73
C PHE A 85 -8.19 -13.75 -3.43
N GLY A 86 -9.45 -13.54 -3.04
CA GLY A 86 -10.06 -14.05 -1.82
C GLY A 86 -10.17 -13.01 -0.70
N GLU A 87 -10.67 -13.45 0.46
CA GLU A 87 -10.75 -12.60 1.65
C GLU A 87 -9.44 -12.69 2.44
N ILE A 88 -8.68 -11.60 2.42
CA ILE A 88 -7.32 -11.54 2.95
C ILE A 88 -7.26 -10.52 4.08
N HIS A 89 -6.70 -10.95 5.21
CA HIS A 89 -6.45 -10.11 6.38
C HIS A 89 -4.94 -10.00 6.59
N SER A 90 -4.43 -8.79 6.81
CA SER A 90 -3.05 -8.65 7.26
C SER A 90 -2.89 -9.25 8.68
N ARG A 91 -1.66 -9.59 9.04
CA ARG A 91 -1.36 -10.35 10.27
C ARG A 91 -1.07 -9.45 11.46
N ASN A 92 -1.25 -9.97 12.66
CA ASN A 92 -0.72 -9.37 13.89
C ASN A 92 0.82 -9.46 13.87
N ILE A 93 1.48 -8.30 13.81
CA ILE A 93 2.94 -8.16 13.82
C ILE A 93 3.43 -7.47 15.10
N THR A 94 2.63 -7.50 16.17
CA THR A 94 3.05 -7.07 17.50
C THR A 94 4.01 -8.05 18.15
N GLN A 95 4.59 -7.66 19.27
CA GLN A 95 5.52 -8.47 20.07
C GLN A 95 4.85 -9.62 20.85
N HIS A 96 3.57 -9.92 20.59
CA HIS A 96 2.92 -11.06 21.23
C HIS A 96 3.65 -12.38 20.88
N PRO A 97 3.98 -13.26 21.85
CA PRO A 97 4.86 -14.41 21.60
C PRO A 97 4.29 -15.45 20.63
N THR A 98 2.98 -15.71 20.69
CA THR A 98 2.32 -16.74 19.86
C THR A 98 1.40 -16.18 18.76
N LYS A 99 0.64 -15.13 19.06
CA LYS A 99 -0.27 -14.45 18.13
C LYS A 99 0.42 -13.42 17.22
N GLY A 100 1.54 -12.87 17.66
CA GLY A 100 2.35 -11.90 16.91
C GLY A 100 3.70 -12.50 16.47
N ILE A 101 4.69 -11.61 16.30
CA ILE A 101 6.06 -11.96 15.91
C ILE A 101 7.04 -11.97 17.09
N GLY A 102 6.55 -11.90 18.33
CA GLY A 102 7.41 -11.81 19.53
C GLY A 102 8.44 -12.93 19.65
N SER A 103 8.06 -14.16 19.28
CA SER A 103 8.95 -15.33 19.30
C SER A 103 9.80 -15.53 18.04
N TRP A 104 9.57 -14.74 16.99
CA TRP A 104 10.37 -14.84 15.77
C TRP A 104 11.76 -14.28 16.04
N THR A 105 12.78 -14.83 15.41
CA THR A 105 14.14 -14.28 15.40
C THR A 105 14.24 -13.12 14.41
N ASP A 106 15.25 -12.26 14.57
CA ASP A 106 15.46 -11.13 13.65
C ASP A 106 15.80 -11.64 12.23
N GLY A 107 16.52 -12.76 12.14
CA GLY A 107 16.77 -13.46 10.89
C GLY A 107 15.53 -13.97 10.17
N GLU A 108 14.54 -14.52 10.90
CA GLU A 108 13.26 -14.95 10.31
C GLU A 108 12.44 -13.76 9.79
N ILE A 109 12.43 -12.63 10.51
CA ILE A 109 11.76 -11.41 10.05
C ILE A 109 12.44 -10.85 8.81
N ALA A 110 13.78 -10.75 8.81
CA ALA A 110 14.54 -10.32 7.64
C ALA A 110 14.31 -11.24 6.43
N TYR A 111 14.29 -12.55 6.64
CA TYR A 111 14.06 -13.52 5.57
C TYR A 111 12.66 -13.38 4.98
N LEU A 112 11.62 -13.19 5.80
CA LEU A 112 10.26 -12.91 5.33
C LEU A 112 10.21 -11.62 4.51
N LEU A 113 10.78 -10.53 5.02
CA LEU A 113 10.76 -9.23 4.34
C LEU A 113 11.49 -9.30 2.99
N ARG A 114 12.59 -10.03 2.90
CA ARG A 114 13.37 -10.21 1.65
C ARG A 114 12.65 -11.09 0.65
N THR A 115 12.17 -12.25 1.08
CA THR A 115 11.81 -13.37 0.18
C THR A 115 10.30 -13.59 0.06
N GLY A 116 9.51 -13.12 1.02
CA GLY A 116 8.10 -13.47 1.16
C GLY A 116 7.83 -14.82 1.83
N ILE A 117 8.86 -15.54 2.28
CA ILE A 117 8.72 -16.86 2.93
C ILE A 117 8.58 -16.68 4.45
N ARG A 118 7.48 -17.20 5.03
CA ARG A 118 7.23 -17.18 6.49
C ARG A 118 8.11 -18.20 7.22
N ARG A 119 8.27 -18.06 8.55
CA ARG A 119 9.04 -19.03 9.37
C ARG A 119 8.61 -20.49 9.25
N ASN A 120 7.35 -20.74 8.87
CA ASN A 120 6.80 -22.07 8.65
C ASN A 120 6.92 -22.56 7.19
N GLY A 121 7.73 -21.88 6.38
CA GLY A 121 7.96 -22.19 4.97
C GLY A 121 6.88 -21.71 4.01
N LYS A 122 5.68 -21.35 4.49
CA LYS A 122 4.59 -20.94 3.60
C LYS A 122 4.91 -19.59 2.94
N TYR A 123 4.79 -19.54 1.61
CA TYR A 123 4.90 -18.29 0.85
C TYR A 123 3.79 -17.30 1.21
N SER A 124 4.11 -16.01 1.14
CA SER A 124 3.18 -14.89 1.26
C SER A 124 2.97 -14.30 -0.14
N PRO A 125 1.76 -14.40 -0.72
CA PRO A 125 1.47 -13.87 -2.05
C PRO A 125 1.72 -12.34 -2.16
N PRO A 126 1.72 -11.77 -3.38
CA PRO A 126 2.14 -10.38 -3.65
C PRO A 126 1.45 -9.28 -2.85
N TYR A 127 0.27 -9.54 -2.26
CA TYR A 127 -0.39 -8.58 -1.37
C TYR A 127 0.42 -8.26 -0.10
N MET A 128 1.34 -9.14 0.32
CA MET A 128 2.37 -8.80 1.30
C MET A 128 3.59 -8.25 0.56
N ILE A 129 3.95 -7.00 0.83
CA ILE A 129 5.14 -6.36 0.26
C ILE A 129 6.41 -7.18 0.58
N LYS A 130 7.30 -7.28 -0.41
CA LYS A 130 8.67 -7.78 -0.23
C LYS A 130 9.64 -6.64 -0.49
N LEU A 131 10.77 -6.69 0.20
CA LEU A 131 11.83 -5.68 0.19
C LEU A 131 13.15 -6.33 -0.27
N PRO A 132 13.19 -7.01 -1.43
CA PRO A 132 14.35 -7.80 -1.85
C PRO A 132 15.60 -6.94 -2.05
N HIS A 133 15.44 -5.69 -2.49
CA HIS A 133 16.52 -4.77 -2.84
C HIS A 133 16.75 -3.64 -1.83
N VAL A 134 15.95 -3.56 -0.77
CA VAL A 134 16.10 -2.53 0.26
C VAL A 134 17.45 -2.67 0.98
N PRO A 135 18.17 -1.61 1.31
CA PRO A 135 19.43 -1.73 2.06
C PRO A 135 19.27 -2.47 3.40
N ASP A 136 20.29 -3.21 3.82
CA ASP A 136 20.20 -4.00 5.05
C ASP A 136 19.94 -3.16 6.30
N GLU A 137 20.50 -1.95 6.35
CA GLU A 137 20.30 -1.04 7.48
C GLU A 137 18.83 -0.60 7.64
N ASP A 138 18.05 -0.59 6.55
CA ASP A 138 16.62 -0.32 6.61
C ASP A 138 15.82 -1.52 7.09
N ILE A 139 16.20 -2.73 6.66
CA ILE A 139 15.64 -3.98 7.21
C ILE A 139 15.93 -4.04 8.72
N TYR A 140 17.15 -3.70 9.14
CA TYR A 140 17.51 -3.63 10.56
C TYR A 140 16.70 -2.54 11.29
N SER A 141 16.49 -1.39 10.67
CA SER A 141 15.68 -0.32 11.24
C SER A 141 14.22 -0.77 11.46
N ILE A 142 13.60 -1.44 10.46
CA ILE A 142 12.26 -2.02 10.60
C ILE A 142 12.21 -3.01 11.77
N ILE A 143 13.18 -3.93 11.85
CA ILE A 143 13.25 -4.92 12.94
C ILE A 143 13.42 -4.21 14.29
N ALA A 144 14.33 -3.24 14.40
CA ALA A 144 14.54 -2.49 15.62
C ALA A 144 13.26 -1.78 16.09
N PHE A 145 12.50 -1.17 15.17
CA PHE A 145 11.18 -0.60 15.47
C PHE A 145 10.20 -1.66 15.98
N LEU A 146 10.11 -2.82 15.31
CA LEU A 146 9.24 -3.93 15.75
C LEU A 146 9.62 -4.49 17.13
N ARG A 147 10.88 -4.30 17.57
CA ARG A 147 11.39 -4.66 18.91
C ARG A 147 11.37 -3.52 19.93
N SER A 148 10.94 -2.33 19.54
CA SER A 148 10.99 -1.14 20.40
C SER A 148 9.91 -1.14 21.48
N ASP A 149 9.91 -0.11 22.32
CA ASP A 149 8.87 0.19 23.29
C ASP A 149 7.68 1.00 22.69
N ASP A 150 7.65 1.21 21.36
CA ASP A 150 6.54 1.91 20.71
C ASP A 150 5.20 1.21 21.03
N PRO A 151 4.17 1.94 21.50
CA PRO A 151 2.88 1.37 21.91
C PRO A 151 2.19 0.54 20.82
N THR A 152 2.44 0.84 19.55
CA THR A 152 1.77 0.23 18.41
C THR A 152 2.30 -1.16 18.08
N VAL A 153 3.50 -1.51 18.56
CA VAL A 153 4.10 -2.84 18.38
C VAL A 153 4.07 -3.68 19.65
N GLN A 154 3.66 -3.12 20.78
CA GLN A 154 3.55 -3.87 22.04
C GLN A 154 2.57 -5.04 21.89
N ALA A 155 2.85 -6.11 22.64
CA ALA A 155 2.10 -7.35 22.57
C ALA A 155 0.58 -7.10 22.70
N ALA A 156 -0.16 -7.53 21.68
CA ALA A 156 -1.62 -7.45 21.65
C ALA A 156 -2.21 -8.86 21.50
N ASP A 157 -3.18 -9.17 22.36
CA ASP A 157 -3.86 -10.47 22.41
C ASP A 157 -4.95 -10.57 21.33
N VAL A 158 -4.55 -10.45 20.07
CA VAL A 158 -5.44 -10.50 18.90
C VAL A 158 -5.00 -11.64 17.99
N ASP A 159 -5.92 -12.58 17.76
CA ASP A 159 -5.66 -13.73 16.90
C ASP A 159 -5.58 -13.34 15.42
N ASN A 160 -4.71 -14.03 14.68
CA ASN A 160 -4.68 -13.89 13.23
C ASN A 160 -5.92 -14.56 12.64
N ILE A 161 -6.62 -13.85 11.75
CA ILE A 161 -7.71 -14.43 10.98
C ILE A 161 -7.11 -15.34 9.89
N GLU A 162 -7.68 -16.54 9.76
CA GLU A 162 -7.30 -17.47 8.71
C GLU A 162 -7.67 -16.88 7.34
N GLN A 163 -6.71 -16.94 6.43
CA GLN A 163 -6.85 -16.37 5.09
C GLN A 163 -7.73 -17.28 4.25
N GLN A 164 -8.58 -16.71 3.41
CA GLN A 164 -9.39 -17.47 2.46
C GLN A 164 -8.84 -17.25 1.05
N GLU A 165 -7.65 -17.80 0.77
CA GLU A 165 -7.05 -17.64 -0.55
C GLU A 165 -7.89 -18.32 -1.64
N SER A 166 -8.21 -17.58 -2.70
CA SER A 166 -8.97 -18.11 -3.83
C SER A 166 -8.19 -19.16 -4.62
N PHE A 167 -8.90 -19.91 -5.47
CA PHE A 167 -8.27 -20.79 -6.46
C PHE A 167 -7.24 -20.03 -7.32
N LEU A 168 -7.58 -18.81 -7.76
CA LEU A 168 -6.69 -17.97 -8.56
C LEU A 168 -5.39 -17.64 -7.81
N THR A 169 -5.48 -17.21 -6.55
CA THR A 169 -4.30 -16.92 -5.71
C THR A 169 -3.39 -18.13 -5.59
N LYS A 170 -3.97 -19.32 -5.38
CA LYS A 170 -3.22 -20.57 -5.26
C LYS A 170 -2.53 -20.98 -6.57
N VAL A 171 -3.17 -20.74 -7.72
CA VAL A 171 -2.57 -20.96 -9.05
C VAL A 171 -1.43 -19.97 -9.27
N LEU A 172 -1.69 -18.67 -9.14
CA LEU A 172 -0.70 -17.63 -9.42
C LEU A 172 0.54 -17.75 -8.54
N SER A 173 0.37 -18.13 -7.27
CA SER A 173 1.50 -18.38 -6.35
C SER A 173 2.40 -19.57 -6.71
N ARG A 174 2.05 -20.33 -7.75
CA ARG A 174 2.85 -21.47 -8.27
C ARG A 174 3.40 -21.23 -9.66
N VAL A 175 2.75 -20.39 -10.46
CA VAL A 175 3.05 -20.26 -11.89
C VAL A 175 3.53 -18.87 -12.29
N ALA A 176 3.26 -17.85 -11.48
CA ALA A 176 3.55 -16.45 -11.80
C ALA A 176 4.30 -15.74 -10.68
N PHE A 177 3.92 -16.00 -9.43
CA PHE A 177 4.53 -15.38 -8.25
C PHE A 177 5.38 -16.40 -7.51
N GLY A 178 6.59 -16.00 -7.16
CA GLY A 178 7.53 -16.81 -6.39
C GLY A 178 8.30 -15.96 -5.38
N PRO A 179 9.05 -16.61 -4.49
CA PRO A 179 9.90 -15.90 -3.55
C PRO A 179 11.09 -15.25 -4.26
N PHE A 180 11.59 -14.16 -3.67
CA PHE A 180 12.89 -13.61 -4.05
C PHE A 180 14.02 -14.40 -3.41
N GLU A 181 15.20 -14.31 -4.01
CA GLU A 181 16.42 -14.82 -3.40
C GLU A 181 16.82 -13.96 -2.21
N PHE A 182 17.31 -14.62 -1.15
CA PHE A 182 17.91 -13.90 -0.04
C PHE A 182 19.30 -13.38 -0.44
N PRO A 183 19.61 -12.09 -0.27
CA PRO A 183 20.89 -11.53 -0.70
C PRO A 183 22.08 -12.23 -0.03
N THR A 184 23.08 -12.61 -0.84
CA THR A 184 24.35 -13.20 -0.37
C THR A 184 25.39 -12.16 0.03
N LYS A 185 25.14 -10.88 -0.31
CA LYS A 185 26.00 -9.74 0.01
C LYS A 185 25.16 -8.65 0.66
N LYS A 186 25.81 -7.88 1.53
CA LYS A 186 25.21 -6.71 2.16
C LYS A 186 24.87 -5.65 1.09
N ILE A 187 23.63 -5.20 1.09
CA ILE A 187 23.11 -4.10 0.29
C ILE A 187 23.25 -2.81 1.10
N GLN A 188 23.99 -1.85 0.54
CA GLN A 188 24.28 -0.57 1.20
C GLN A 188 23.24 0.49 0.84
N ILE A 189 22.98 1.42 1.77
CA ILE A 189 22.20 2.61 1.48
C ILE A 189 23.03 3.48 0.53
N PRO A 190 22.50 3.93 -0.61
CA PRO A 190 23.21 4.86 -1.49
C PRO A 190 23.53 6.18 -0.79
N ASP A 191 24.63 6.83 -1.17
CA ASP A 191 24.97 8.16 -0.67
C ASP A 191 23.86 9.15 -1.02
N SER A 192 23.28 9.80 0.00
CA SER A 192 22.20 10.76 -0.16
C SER A 192 22.61 12.03 -0.93
N ASN A 193 23.91 12.33 -1.03
CA ASN A 193 24.42 13.40 -1.89
C ASN A 193 24.33 13.02 -3.38
N ASN A 194 24.35 11.73 -3.71
CA ASN A 194 24.04 11.24 -5.05
C ASN A 194 22.52 11.12 -5.23
N LYS A 195 21.88 12.25 -5.54
CA LYS A 195 20.42 12.33 -5.72
C LYS A 195 19.86 11.28 -6.68
N TYR A 196 20.59 10.90 -7.73
CA TYR A 196 20.14 9.88 -8.67
C TYR A 196 20.08 8.49 -8.01
N ALA A 197 21.19 8.03 -7.42
CA ALA A 197 21.26 6.69 -6.82
C ALA A 197 20.34 6.57 -5.60
N TYR A 198 20.31 7.60 -4.76
CA TYR A 198 19.44 7.63 -3.60
C TYR A 198 17.96 7.77 -3.98
N GLY A 199 17.64 8.60 -4.96
CA GLY A 199 16.29 8.72 -5.52
C GLY A 199 15.79 7.43 -6.15
N LYS A 200 16.65 6.71 -6.87
CA LYS A 200 16.34 5.39 -7.44
C LYS A 200 15.99 4.38 -6.34
N TYR A 201 16.81 4.32 -5.28
CA TYR A 201 16.54 3.46 -4.13
C TYR A 201 15.18 3.78 -3.47
N LEU A 202 14.92 5.06 -3.19
CA LEU A 202 13.65 5.48 -2.61
C LEU A 202 12.47 5.10 -3.50
N SER A 203 12.61 5.31 -4.81
CA SER A 203 11.53 5.13 -5.78
C SER A 203 11.24 3.66 -6.08
N ASN A 204 12.27 2.85 -6.36
CA ASN A 204 12.10 1.46 -6.79
C ASN A 204 12.06 0.50 -5.61
N ASP A 205 12.97 0.66 -4.66
CA ASP A 205 13.24 -0.39 -3.68
C ASP A 205 12.45 -0.17 -2.38
N LEU A 206 12.40 1.08 -1.88
CA LEU A 206 11.71 1.39 -0.63
C LEU A 206 10.21 1.60 -0.85
N LEU A 207 9.82 2.51 -1.74
CA LEU A 207 8.42 2.93 -1.92
C LEU A 207 7.69 2.15 -3.02
N GLY A 208 8.44 1.48 -3.92
CA GLY A 208 7.85 0.68 -4.99
C GLY A 208 6.98 1.49 -5.96
N CYS A 209 7.32 2.75 -6.24
CA CYS A 209 6.51 3.66 -7.06
C CYS A 209 6.18 3.07 -8.44
N TYR A 210 7.12 2.34 -9.03
CA TYR A 210 6.96 1.70 -10.34
C TYR A 210 5.82 0.67 -10.37
N ALA A 211 5.55 -0.03 -9.27
CA ALA A 211 4.56 -1.09 -9.23
C ALA A 211 3.16 -0.53 -9.53
N CYS A 212 2.84 0.64 -8.98
CA CYS A 212 1.59 1.33 -9.25
C CYS A 212 1.66 2.17 -10.53
N HIS A 213 2.77 2.87 -10.77
CA HIS A 213 2.88 3.86 -11.83
C HIS A 213 3.39 3.32 -13.18
N SER A 214 3.54 2.01 -13.35
CA SER A 214 3.77 1.42 -14.69
C SER A 214 2.45 1.20 -15.44
N ALA A 215 2.49 0.66 -16.67
CA ALA A 215 1.30 0.56 -17.51
C ALA A 215 0.27 -0.47 -17.04
N ASP A 216 0.69 -1.62 -16.49
CA ASP A 216 -0.18 -2.73 -16.09
C ASP A 216 0.55 -3.65 -15.10
N PHE A 217 -0.12 -4.09 -14.04
CA PHE A 217 0.40 -5.07 -13.07
C PHE A 217 0.92 -6.37 -13.71
N LYS A 218 0.34 -6.80 -14.84
CA LYS A 218 0.74 -8.03 -15.56
C LYS A 218 2.08 -7.90 -16.26
N LYS A 219 2.61 -6.69 -16.40
CA LYS A 219 3.87 -6.39 -17.09
C LYS A 219 4.94 -5.86 -16.14
N LEU A 220 4.73 -5.97 -14.83
CA LEU A 220 5.76 -5.63 -13.86
C LEU A 220 6.88 -6.67 -13.89
N ASP A 221 8.10 -6.18 -13.72
CA ASP A 221 9.28 -7.00 -13.43
C ASP A 221 9.77 -6.61 -12.03
N ASP A 222 9.38 -7.39 -11.03
CA ASP A 222 9.76 -7.10 -9.64
C ASP A 222 11.24 -7.39 -9.35
N HIS A 223 11.93 -8.11 -10.25
CA HIS A 223 13.38 -8.36 -10.15
C HIS A 223 14.19 -7.20 -10.72
N VAL A 224 13.71 -6.62 -11.82
CA VAL A 224 14.33 -5.47 -12.47
C VAL A 224 13.24 -4.44 -12.78
N PRO A 225 12.91 -3.54 -11.82
CA PRO A 225 11.81 -2.59 -11.94
C PRO A 225 11.76 -1.83 -13.27
N GLU A 226 12.92 -1.42 -13.80
CA GLU A 226 13.06 -0.67 -15.06
C GLU A 226 12.61 -1.43 -16.31
N ASN A 227 12.55 -2.76 -16.26
CA ASN A 227 12.02 -3.59 -17.35
C ASN A 227 10.48 -3.63 -17.37
N SER A 228 9.83 -3.07 -16.34
CA SER A 228 8.37 -3.07 -16.26
C SER A 228 7.76 -2.37 -17.47
N GLY A 229 6.71 -2.98 -18.03
CA GLY A 229 6.00 -2.45 -19.19
C GLY A 229 5.47 -1.05 -18.92
N GLY A 230 5.96 -0.06 -19.69
CA GLY A 230 5.61 1.34 -19.49
C GLY A 230 6.03 1.87 -18.12
N TYR A 231 7.23 1.51 -17.65
CA TYR A 231 7.86 1.99 -16.42
C TYR A 231 7.59 3.50 -16.17
N PHE A 232 6.88 3.81 -15.07
CA PHE A 232 6.37 5.15 -14.69
C PHE A 232 5.40 5.84 -15.67
N GLY A 233 5.04 5.20 -16.78
CA GLY A 233 4.13 5.70 -17.81
C GLY A 233 2.65 5.79 -17.38
N GLY A 234 2.29 5.26 -16.22
CA GLY A 234 0.95 5.27 -15.66
C GLY A 234 -0.07 4.44 -16.47
N GLY A 235 -1.32 4.46 -16.02
CA GLY A 235 -2.44 3.78 -16.65
C GLY A 235 -2.83 2.46 -15.98
N ASN A 236 -2.14 2.07 -14.91
CA ASN A 236 -2.50 0.88 -14.14
C ASN A 236 -3.85 1.08 -13.45
N ALA A 237 -4.71 0.06 -13.51
CA ALA A 237 -6.04 0.08 -12.90
C ALA A 237 -5.97 -0.46 -11.47
N MET A 238 -6.31 0.37 -10.50
CA MET A 238 -6.38 0.03 -9.09
C MET A 238 -7.81 0.21 -8.56
N LEU A 239 -8.09 -0.36 -7.39
CA LEU A 239 -9.35 -0.14 -6.70
C LEU A 239 -9.15 0.84 -5.56
N ASP A 240 -10.08 1.79 -5.41
CA ASP A 240 -10.18 2.55 -4.18
C ASP A 240 -10.86 1.73 -3.08
N TYR A 241 -10.95 2.30 -1.87
CA TYR A 241 -11.62 1.66 -0.74
C TYR A 241 -13.12 1.35 -0.98
N ASN A 242 -13.73 1.97 -2.00
CA ASN A 242 -15.12 1.74 -2.41
C ASN A 242 -15.22 0.84 -3.66
N GLN A 243 -14.16 0.12 -4.01
CA GLN A 243 -14.10 -0.81 -5.15
C GLN A 243 -14.31 -0.13 -6.51
N ARG A 244 -13.98 1.16 -6.62
CA ARG A 244 -14.03 1.92 -7.88
C ARG A 244 -12.67 1.91 -8.56
N THR A 245 -12.66 1.80 -9.88
CA THR A 245 -11.43 1.82 -10.66
C THR A 245 -10.80 3.21 -10.69
N ILE A 246 -9.54 3.29 -10.27
CA ILE A 246 -8.67 4.47 -10.34
C ILE A 246 -7.48 4.14 -11.23
N TYR A 247 -7.15 5.05 -12.15
CA TYR A 247 -5.95 4.91 -12.98
C TYR A 247 -4.79 5.69 -12.39
N THR A 248 -3.62 5.06 -12.33
CA THR A 248 -2.39 5.71 -11.85
C THR A 248 -1.88 6.72 -12.89
N PRO A 249 -1.44 7.92 -12.49
CA PRO A 249 -0.95 8.94 -13.41
C PRO A 249 0.40 8.55 -14.01
N ASN A 250 0.65 9.07 -15.22
CA ASN A 250 1.97 9.06 -15.85
C ASN A 250 2.90 10.00 -15.09
N LEU A 251 4.01 9.47 -14.57
CA LEU A 251 5.03 10.19 -13.81
C LEU A 251 6.30 10.44 -14.62
N THR A 252 6.36 10.02 -15.89
CA THR A 252 7.52 10.28 -16.74
C THR A 252 7.69 11.79 -17.00
N PRO A 253 8.87 12.26 -17.42
CA PRO A 253 9.10 13.67 -17.73
C PRO A 253 8.42 14.15 -19.03
N ASP A 254 7.47 13.39 -19.59
CA ASP A 254 6.64 13.83 -20.71
C ASP A 254 5.86 15.12 -20.36
N LYS A 255 5.86 16.10 -21.27
CA LYS A 255 5.30 17.43 -21.02
C LYS A 255 3.80 17.53 -21.23
N GLU A 256 3.20 16.60 -21.96
CA GLU A 256 1.77 16.65 -22.30
C GLU A 256 0.92 15.82 -21.34
N THR A 257 1.45 14.66 -20.96
CA THR A 257 0.72 13.62 -20.25
C THR A 257 1.37 13.22 -18.92
N GLY A 258 2.66 13.54 -18.72
CA GLY A 258 3.42 13.27 -17.50
C GLY A 258 3.65 14.50 -16.63
N ILE A 259 4.67 14.44 -15.76
CA ILE A 259 5.08 15.54 -14.86
C ILE A 259 6.16 16.43 -15.48
N GLY A 260 6.30 16.43 -16.81
CA GLY A 260 7.35 17.13 -17.54
C GLY A 260 7.46 18.63 -17.20
N ASN A 261 6.32 19.28 -16.93
CA ASN A 261 6.23 20.70 -16.61
C ASN A 261 6.27 21.02 -15.10
N TRP A 262 6.32 20.01 -14.22
CA TRP A 262 6.40 20.25 -12.78
C TRP A 262 7.82 20.65 -12.39
N THR A 263 7.95 21.68 -11.57
CA THR A 263 9.21 22.04 -10.89
C THR A 263 9.52 21.06 -9.74
N GLU A 264 10.74 21.09 -9.20
CA GLU A 264 11.09 20.30 -8.01
C GLU A 264 10.21 20.75 -6.81
N GLU A 265 9.98 22.05 -6.68
CA GLU A 265 9.15 22.66 -5.64
C GLU A 265 7.68 22.24 -5.76
N ASP A 266 7.16 22.16 -6.99
CA ASP A 266 5.82 21.65 -7.26
C ASP A 266 5.67 20.20 -6.78
N PHE A 267 6.64 19.34 -7.12
CA PHE A 267 6.64 17.94 -6.70
C PHE A 267 6.71 17.81 -5.17
N VAL A 268 7.65 18.52 -4.53
CA VAL A 268 7.79 18.53 -3.07
C VAL A 268 6.49 18.99 -2.41
N ARG A 269 5.92 20.10 -2.87
CA ARG A 269 4.64 20.62 -2.36
C ARG A 269 3.53 19.59 -2.52
N THR A 270 3.40 18.95 -3.68
CA THR A 270 2.38 17.92 -3.91
C THR A 270 2.51 16.74 -2.95
N MET A 271 3.72 16.24 -2.72
CA MET A 271 3.94 15.12 -1.79
C MET A 271 3.70 15.50 -0.32
N ARG A 272 3.85 16.77 0.03
CA ARG A 272 3.61 17.31 1.38
C ARG A 272 2.14 17.62 1.66
N THR A 273 1.47 18.30 0.72
CA THR A 273 0.11 18.80 0.91
C THR A 273 -0.95 17.88 0.33
N GLY A 274 -0.54 17.01 -0.60
CA GLY A 274 -1.41 16.17 -1.39
C GLY A 274 -2.13 16.90 -2.52
N PHE A 275 -1.69 18.10 -2.92
CA PHE A 275 -2.28 18.80 -4.07
C PHE A 275 -1.29 18.98 -5.20
N THR A 276 -1.68 18.52 -6.39
CA THR A 276 -0.97 18.79 -7.65
C THR A 276 -0.85 20.29 -7.92
N PRO A 277 0.06 20.73 -8.80
CA PRO A 277 0.19 22.15 -9.19
C PRO A 277 -1.08 22.76 -9.79
N HIS A 278 -1.97 21.91 -10.31
CA HIS A 278 -3.27 22.31 -10.84
C HIS A 278 -4.39 22.27 -9.79
N GLY A 279 -4.08 22.11 -8.51
CA GLY A 279 -5.04 22.11 -7.41
C GLY A 279 -5.86 20.82 -7.27
N LYS A 280 -5.59 19.78 -8.06
CA LYS A 280 -6.25 18.47 -7.89
C LYS A 280 -5.64 17.74 -6.68
N PRO A 281 -6.45 17.16 -5.77
CA PRO A 281 -5.94 16.36 -4.66
C PRO A 281 -5.40 15.01 -5.15
N LEU A 282 -4.39 14.48 -4.46
CA LEU A 282 -4.02 13.07 -4.49
C LEU A 282 -5.20 12.25 -4.00
N ARG A 283 -5.34 11.05 -4.57
CA ARG A 283 -6.48 10.18 -4.31
C ARG A 283 -5.95 8.81 -3.96
N TYR A 284 -6.56 8.20 -2.94
CA TYR A 284 -6.28 6.82 -2.59
C TYR A 284 -6.35 5.94 -3.85
N PRO A 285 -5.40 5.01 -4.07
CA PRO A 285 -4.40 4.52 -3.10
C PRO A 285 -3.12 5.36 -2.93
N MET A 286 -2.96 6.47 -3.68
CA MET A 286 -1.84 7.39 -3.47
C MET A 286 -2.12 8.30 -2.27
N LEU A 287 -1.19 8.32 -1.32
CA LEU A 287 -1.24 9.13 -0.10
C LEU A 287 -0.07 10.11 -0.05
N THR A 288 -0.13 11.09 0.86
CA THR A 288 1.03 11.95 1.13
C THR A 288 2.10 11.17 1.88
N GLU A 289 3.36 11.44 1.55
CA GLU A 289 4.52 10.79 2.17
C GLU A 289 5.10 11.70 3.24
N ALA A 290 4.39 11.81 4.37
CA ALA A 290 4.71 12.71 5.47
C ALA A 290 6.05 12.40 6.15
N ASP A 291 6.50 11.13 6.11
CA ASP A 291 7.72 10.68 6.79
C ASP A 291 9.00 10.85 5.96
N LEU A 292 8.89 11.14 4.66
CA LEU A 292 10.04 11.48 3.81
C LEU A 292 10.52 12.90 4.12
N THR A 293 11.82 13.13 4.17
CA THR A 293 12.40 14.48 4.28
C THR A 293 12.35 15.23 2.96
N ASP A 294 12.54 16.55 2.97
CA ASP A 294 12.58 17.32 1.71
C ASP A 294 13.75 16.86 0.82
N GLY A 295 14.87 16.45 1.43
CA GLY A 295 15.99 15.84 0.71
C GLY A 295 15.59 14.56 -0.02
N ASP A 296 14.81 13.68 0.63
CA ASP A 296 14.28 12.45 0.03
C ASP A 296 13.36 12.77 -1.16
N LEU A 297 12.44 13.72 -1.01
CA LEU A 297 11.52 14.12 -2.09
C LEU A 297 12.26 14.74 -3.28
N ARG A 298 13.28 15.55 -3.03
CA ARG A 298 14.13 16.11 -4.09
C ARG A 298 14.95 15.03 -4.81
N ALA A 299 15.46 14.04 -4.10
CA ALA A 299 16.14 12.90 -4.70
C ALA A 299 15.19 12.05 -5.56
N LEU A 300 13.97 11.77 -5.06
CA LEU A 300 12.90 11.12 -5.82
C LEU A 300 12.60 11.87 -7.12
N TYR A 301 12.37 13.18 -7.04
CA TYR A 301 12.14 14.00 -8.23
C TYR A 301 13.31 13.91 -9.21
N ALA A 302 14.55 14.09 -8.71
CA ALA A 302 15.75 14.01 -9.54
C ALA A 302 15.85 12.68 -10.29
N PHE A 303 15.55 11.55 -9.64
CA PHE A 303 15.52 10.24 -10.28
C PHE A 303 14.38 10.12 -11.30
N ILE A 304 13.14 10.46 -10.93
CA ILE A 304 11.98 10.34 -11.82
C ILE A 304 12.18 11.15 -13.11
N LYS A 305 12.82 12.32 -13.04
CA LYS A 305 13.15 13.13 -14.22
C LYS A 305 14.16 12.50 -15.18
N THR A 306 14.86 11.43 -14.76
CA THR A 306 15.75 10.64 -15.64
C THR A 306 15.06 9.49 -16.36
N VAL A 307 13.84 9.14 -15.96
CA VAL A 307 13.08 8.05 -16.59
C VAL A 307 12.72 8.43 -18.03
N PRO A 308 12.73 7.48 -19.00
CA PRO A 308 12.30 7.78 -20.36
C PRO A 308 10.91 8.40 -20.42
N ALA A 309 10.77 9.49 -21.18
CA ALA A 309 9.47 10.13 -21.40
C ALA A 309 8.56 9.19 -22.21
N ILE A 310 7.33 9.00 -21.73
CA ILE A 310 6.30 8.25 -22.43
C ILE A 310 5.10 9.17 -22.58
N ASN A 311 4.64 9.41 -23.82
CA ASN A 311 3.37 10.08 -24.04
C ASN A 311 2.24 9.07 -23.82
N ASN A 312 1.57 9.17 -22.68
CA ASN A 312 0.47 8.30 -22.29
C ASN A 312 -0.58 9.06 -21.49
N LYS A 313 -1.68 9.44 -22.17
CA LYS A 313 -2.81 10.08 -21.52
C LYS A 313 -3.67 9.04 -20.82
N VAL A 314 -3.58 8.99 -19.49
CA VAL A 314 -4.35 8.06 -18.67
C VAL A 314 -5.84 8.45 -18.60
N PRO A 315 -6.77 7.49 -18.51
CA PRO A 315 -8.18 7.80 -18.33
C PRO A 315 -8.45 8.60 -17.05
N THR A 316 -9.46 9.47 -17.09
CA THR A 316 -9.87 10.21 -15.89
C THR A 316 -10.71 9.32 -14.99
N SER A 317 -10.29 9.13 -13.75
CA SER A 317 -11.07 8.40 -12.74
C SER A 317 -12.31 9.21 -12.34
N VAL A 318 -13.50 8.71 -12.68
CA VAL A 318 -14.79 9.31 -12.31
C VAL A 318 -15.14 8.86 -10.89
N LEU A 319 -15.22 9.81 -9.96
CA LEU A 319 -15.40 9.52 -8.53
C LEU A 319 -16.71 10.03 -7.93
N PHE A 320 -17.52 10.71 -8.71
CA PHE A 320 -18.77 11.26 -8.20
C PHE A 320 -19.78 11.44 -9.33
N ASP A 321 -21.02 11.09 -9.02
CA ASP A 321 -22.19 11.42 -9.81
C ASP A 321 -22.94 12.58 -9.12
N GLU A 322 -22.82 13.76 -9.71
CA GLU A 322 -23.45 15.00 -9.23
C GLU A 322 -24.99 14.93 -9.23
N THR A 323 -25.58 13.98 -9.96
CA THR A 323 -27.03 13.84 -10.10
C THR A 323 -27.69 13.05 -8.95
N SER A 324 -26.89 12.57 -7.99
CA SER A 324 -27.39 11.77 -6.86
C SER A 324 -28.18 12.58 -5.82
N ASP A 325 -29.22 11.95 -5.25
CA ASP A 325 -30.14 12.50 -4.22
C ASP A 325 -29.49 12.61 -2.81
N LYS A 326 -28.22 12.99 -2.78
CA LYS A 326 -27.40 13.08 -1.56
C LYS A 326 -27.61 14.42 -0.85
N THR A 327 -27.47 14.41 0.47
CA THR A 327 -27.48 15.64 1.28
C THR A 327 -26.35 16.58 0.86
N GLN A 328 -26.48 17.88 1.13
CA GLN A 328 -25.43 18.87 0.80
C GLN A 328 -24.07 18.49 1.40
N GLY A 329 -24.03 18.06 2.67
CA GLY A 329 -22.80 17.62 3.33
C GLY A 329 -22.15 16.43 2.65
N GLN A 330 -22.95 15.46 2.22
CA GLN A 330 -22.46 14.30 1.48
C GLN A 330 -21.95 14.68 0.07
N LYS A 331 -22.63 15.61 -0.62
CA LYS A 331 -22.14 16.15 -1.90
C LYS A 331 -20.79 16.83 -1.75
N ILE A 332 -20.58 17.61 -0.68
CA ILE A 332 -19.30 18.25 -0.37
C ILE A 332 -18.22 17.21 -0.03
N PHE A 333 -18.58 16.21 0.79
CA PHE A 333 -17.69 15.09 1.11
C PHE A 333 -17.19 14.37 -0.14
N HIS A 334 -18.07 14.20 -1.14
CA HIS A 334 -17.74 13.58 -2.43
C HIS A 334 -16.97 14.51 -3.37
N LYS A 335 -17.33 15.79 -3.43
CA LYS A 335 -16.65 16.84 -4.20
C LYS A 335 -15.16 16.88 -3.88
N TYR A 336 -14.80 16.80 -2.60
CA TYR A 336 -13.41 16.80 -2.15
C TYR A 336 -12.80 15.39 -2.06
N SER A 337 -13.50 14.36 -2.52
CA SER A 337 -13.04 12.96 -2.52
C SER A 337 -12.70 12.39 -1.15
N CYS A 338 -13.31 12.91 -0.06
CA CYS A 338 -13.07 12.46 1.30
C CYS A 338 -13.39 10.97 1.48
N GLN A 339 -14.43 10.48 0.78
CA GLN A 339 -14.85 9.07 0.76
C GLN A 339 -13.78 8.13 0.19
N SER A 340 -12.77 8.63 -0.53
CA SER A 340 -11.68 7.77 -1.05
C SER A 340 -10.82 7.18 0.08
N CYS A 341 -10.63 7.93 1.18
CA CYS A 341 -9.88 7.47 2.36
C CYS A 341 -10.81 7.07 3.51
N HIS A 342 -11.90 7.81 3.71
CA HIS A 342 -12.83 7.61 4.82
C HIS A 342 -13.95 6.60 4.52
N GLY A 343 -14.10 6.17 3.26
CA GLY A 343 -15.17 5.27 2.81
C GLY A 343 -16.54 5.95 2.74
N GLU A 344 -17.48 5.36 2.00
CA GLU A 344 -18.87 5.85 1.92
C GLU A 344 -19.61 5.82 3.27
N SER A 345 -19.29 4.82 4.10
CA SER A 345 -19.88 4.63 5.43
C SER A 345 -19.10 5.33 6.54
N GLY A 346 -17.96 5.97 6.26
CA GLY A 346 -17.05 6.48 7.29
C GLY A 346 -16.14 5.42 7.94
N SER A 347 -16.26 4.15 7.57
CA SER A 347 -15.42 3.05 8.09
C SER A 347 -14.24 2.70 7.14
N GLY A 348 -13.72 3.72 6.47
CA GLY A 348 -12.57 3.65 5.58
C GLY A 348 -11.24 3.37 6.28
N PHE A 349 -10.17 3.33 5.49
CA PHE A 349 -8.79 3.32 5.98
C PHE A 349 -8.56 4.40 7.04
N ALA A 350 -8.99 5.63 6.73
CA ALA A 350 -9.05 6.73 7.69
C ALA A 350 -10.42 6.69 8.40
N ASN A 351 -10.55 5.85 9.42
CA ASN A 351 -11.84 5.61 10.06
C ASN A 351 -12.41 6.86 10.79
N LEU A 352 -13.68 7.18 10.52
CA LEU A 352 -14.48 8.25 11.11
C LEU A 352 -15.46 7.76 12.19
N THR A 353 -15.46 6.46 12.55
CA THR A 353 -16.20 5.96 13.71
C THR A 353 -15.86 6.80 14.94
N GLN A 354 -16.87 7.16 15.74
CA GLN A 354 -16.72 8.02 16.91
C GLN A 354 -16.25 9.46 16.60
N ALA A 355 -16.28 9.91 15.34
CA ALA A 355 -15.93 11.31 15.03
C ALA A 355 -16.81 12.32 15.77
N ASP A 356 -18.06 11.96 16.09
CA ASP A 356 -19.01 12.80 16.82
C ASP A 356 -18.67 12.99 18.30
N THR A 357 -18.02 12.00 18.92
CA THR A 357 -17.56 12.05 20.31
C THR A 357 -16.11 12.53 20.41
N LYS A 358 -15.25 12.12 19.47
CA LYS A 358 -13.85 12.55 19.38
C LYS A 358 -13.72 14.03 19.04
N TYR A 359 -14.60 14.55 18.19
CA TYR A 359 -14.62 15.96 17.79
C TYR A 359 -15.99 16.57 18.16
N PRO A 360 -16.15 17.04 19.42
CA PRO A 360 -17.46 17.30 20.00
C PRO A 360 -18.16 18.54 19.42
N THR A 361 -17.48 19.41 18.68
CA THR A 361 -18.07 20.58 17.99
C THR A 361 -17.68 20.62 16.50
N ASN A 362 -18.47 21.32 15.68
CA ASN A 362 -18.12 21.55 14.28
C ASN A 362 -16.86 22.41 14.14
N ASP A 363 -16.60 23.33 15.07
CA ASP A 363 -15.38 24.14 15.06
C ASP A 363 -14.12 23.28 15.22
N ILE A 364 -14.15 22.32 16.14
CA ILE A 364 -13.03 21.37 16.30
C ILE A 364 -12.87 20.53 15.03
N LEU A 365 -13.96 20.01 14.48
CA LEU A 365 -13.90 19.18 13.29
C LEU A 365 -13.42 19.96 12.06
N LYS A 366 -13.83 21.22 11.92
CA LYS A 366 -13.32 22.16 10.93
C LYS A 366 -11.82 22.35 11.09
N ASP A 367 -11.32 22.60 12.30
CA ASP A 367 -9.89 22.79 12.54
C ASP A 367 -9.09 21.51 12.27
N VAL A 368 -9.64 20.33 12.58
CA VAL A 368 -9.04 19.03 12.20
C VAL A 368 -8.94 18.89 10.68
N ILE A 369 -9.98 19.30 9.93
CA ILE A 369 -9.98 19.22 8.46
C ILE A 369 -8.97 20.22 7.87
N GLN A 370 -8.91 21.44 8.41
CA GLN A 370 -8.00 22.48 7.93
C GLN A 370 -6.54 22.20 8.31
N HIS A 371 -6.30 21.68 9.51
CA HIS A 371 -4.98 21.52 10.12
C HIS A 371 -4.79 20.12 10.75
N PRO A 372 -4.87 19.04 9.96
CA PRO A 372 -4.90 17.67 10.50
C PRO A 372 -3.68 17.31 11.34
N LYS A 373 -2.50 17.87 11.05
CA LYS A 373 -1.27 17.63 11.81
C LYS A 373 -1.38 18.00 13.29
N ASN A 374 -2.15 19.05 13.62
CA ASN A 374 -2.34 19.52 14.99
C ASN A 374 -3.08 18.48 15.87
N TYR A 375 -3.84 17.58 15.24
CA TYR A 375 -4.69 16.59 15.93
C TYR A 375 -4.27 15.14 15.68
N LEU A 376 -3.68 14.85 14.52
CA LEU A 376 -3.34 13.51 14.06
C LEU A 376 -1.82 13.25 14.07
N GLY A 377 -1.02 14.27 14.37
CA GLY A 377 0.45 14.20 14.41
C GLY A 377 1.12 14.42 13.05
N GLU A 378 2.45 14.59 13.08
CA GLU A 378 3.24 14.95 11.90
C GLU A 378 3.24 13.89 10.79
N SER A 379 3.15 12.61 11.15
CA SER A 379 3.09 11.49 10.19
C SER A 379 1.69 11.26 9.60
N THR A 380 0.72 12.16 9.82
CA THR A 380 -0.62 12.02 9.26
C THR A 380 -0.60 12.07 7.73
N LYS A 381 -1.38 11.18 7.10
CA LYS A 381 -1.58 11.13 5.65
C LYS A 381 -2.82 11.93 5.19
N MET A 382 -3.51 12.60 6.12
CA MET A 382 -4.65 13.45 5.82
C MET A 382 -4.17 14.77 5.20
N LEU A 383 -4.74 15.11 4.04
CA LEU A 383 -4.44 16.35 3.32
C LEU A 383 -4.83 17.58 4.14
N THR A 384 -4.08 18.67 3.96
CA THR A 384 -4.39 19.98 4.56
C THR A 384 -5.42 20.70 3.70
N TRP A 385 -6.62 20.93 4.23
CA TRP A 385 -7.73 21.55 3.48
C TRP A 385 -7.91 23.05 3.76
N ALA A 386 -7.03 23.65 4.58
CA ALA A 386 -7.02 25.09 4.82
C ALA A 386 -6.90 25.87 3.49
N GLY A 387 -7.82 26.79 3.24
CA GLY A 387 -7.88 27.58 2.00
C GLY A 387 -8.35 26.82 0.76
N VAL A 388 -8.69 25.52 0.88
CA VAL A 388 -9.20 24.70 -0.24
C VAL A 388 -10.72 24.57 -0.17
N ILE A 389 -11.25 24.20 1.00
CA ILE A 389 -12.69 24.12 1.24
C ILE A 389 -13.21 25.51 1.58
N LYS A 390 -14.32 25.91 0.95
CA LYS A 390 -14.93 27.21 1.19
C LYS A 390 -15.57 27.27 2.58
N GLU A 391 -15.59 28.44 3.19
CA GLU A 391 -16.06 28.63 4.56
C GLU A 391 -17.51 28.12 4.74
N GLU A 392 -18.39 28.46 3.79
CA GLU A 392 -19.80 28.07 3.77
C GLU A 392 -20.03 26.55 3.59
N GLU A 393 -19.01 25.79 3.19
CA GLU A 393 -19.10 24.35 2.97
C GLU A 393 -18.78 23.53 4.25
N PHE A 394 -18.17 24.15 5.26
CA PHE A 394 -17.73 23.42 6.46
C PHE A 394 -18.88 22.96 7.33
N GLU A 395 -19.90 23.77 7.56
CA GLU A 395 -21.03 23.40 8.42
C GLU A 395 -21.76 22.14 7.92
N PRO A 396 -22.27 22.07 6.67
CA PRO A 396 -22.91 20.87 6.17
C PRO A 396 -21.96 19.67 6.10
N LEU A 397 -20.68 19.88 5.78
CA LEU A 397 -19.67 18.81 5.75
C LEU A 397 -19.43 18.21 7.15
N CYS A 398 -19.22 19.05 8.16
CA CYS A 398 -18.99 18.63 9.53
C CYS A 398 -20.20 17.88 10.09
N ASN A 399 -21.41 18.39 9.83
CA ASN A 399 -22.65 17.71 10.23
C ASN A 399 -22.72 16.29 9.65
N TYR A 400 -22.39 16.11 8.38
CA TYR A 400 -22.38 14.80 7.73
C TYR A 400 -21.31 13.86 8.30
N ILE A 401 -20.08 14.33 8.52
CA ILE A 401 -19.00 13.52 9.11
C ILE A 401 -19.38 13.04 10.52
N ARG A 402 -20.02 13.89 11.32
CA ARG A 402 -20.52 13.49 12.66
C ARG A 402 -21.65 12.49 12.57
N GLU A 403 -22.53 12.60 11.58
CA GLU A 403 -23.58 11.60 11.33
C GLU A 403 -22.96 10.23 11.02
N LEU A 404 -21.92 10.18 10.20
CA LEU A 404 -21.16 8.95 9.93
C LEU A 404 -20.57 8.37 11.23
N GLY A 405 -19.96 9.21 12.08
CA GLY A 405 -19.42 8.78 13.37
C GLY A 405 -20.45 8.12 14.29
N LYS A 406 -21.66 8.68 14.37
CA LYS A 406 -22.77 8.16 15.19
C LYS A 406 -23.28 6.80 14.74
N LYS A 407 -23.35 6.55 13.43
CA LYS A 407 -23.93 5.31 12.87
C LYS A 407 -23.19 4.06 13.36
N HIS A 408 -21.90 4.18 13.65
CA HIS A 408 -21.06 3.07 14.09
C HIS A 408 -20.94 2.91 15.60
N ASN A 409 -21.44 3.83 16.42
CA ASN A 409 -21.49 3.65 17.87
C ASN A 409 -22.58 2.65 18.32
N LYS A 410 -23.39 2.13 17.39
CA LYS A 410 -24.54 1.25 17.65
C LYS A 410 -24.31 -0.22 17.26
N GLN A 411 -23.10 -0.57 16.80
CA GLN A 411 -22.65 -1.93 16.52
C GLN A 411 -21.48 -2.24 17.44
#